data_AF-A0A0F9L249-F1
#
_entry.id   AF-A0A0F9L249-F1
#
_cell.length_a   1.000
_cell.length_b   1.000
_cell.length_c   1.000
_cell.angle_alpha   90.00
_cell.angle_beta   90.00
_cell.angle_gamma   90.00
#
_symmetry.space_group_name_H-M   'P 1'
#
loop_
_entity.id
_entity.type
_entity.pdbx_description
1 polymer ?
#
loop_
_entity_poly.entity_id
_entity_poly.type
_entity_poly.pdbx_seq_one_letter_code
_entity_poly.pdbx_strand_id
1 'polypeptide(L)'
;MPGPPTKLPEGKKIAIAERYTCGESMKTLAREFEVCVASIAKYCRKEKRKKEPFPLQHRNTPSTLFKKFAQSVRMILWRENKVRKLLLEQWEARKLELKEGGLTDKQAIVMASKDFHCLHPLFLQYPVNEFDPNPDSHPHIHMHGEEIKLDGIECDEHELTHAENFQWAMNAAGIYFRMKEPPKKCPNNSAYFLYRQAIDDGNTFMAKYQQMMLDKAKNPNPGDESIKRGARQSIEEISSMLDTLGEET
;
A
#
# COMPACT_ATOMS: atom_id res chain seq x y z
N MET A 1 6.51 -12.14 -59.19
CA MET A 1 7.21 -12.01 -57.90
C MET A 1 6.44 -12.80 -56.86
N PRO A 2 7.05 -13.69 -56.06
CA PRO A 2 6.36 -14.36 -54.97
C PRO A 2 5.85 -13.32 -53.97
N GLY A 3 4.58 -13.45 -53.59
CA GLY A 3 3.90 -12.50 -52.69
C GLY A 3 4.52 -12.43 -51.30
N PRO A 4 4.18 -11.40 -50.51
CA PRO A 4 4.73 -11.19 -49.17
C PRO A 4 4.46 -12.41 -48.28
N PRO A 5 5.39 -12.75 -47.37
CA PRO A 5 5.33 -14.00 -46.61
C PRO A 5 4.04 -14.08 -45.78
N THR A 6 3.36 -15.21 -45.94
CA THR A 6 2.15 -15.58 -45.23
C THR A 6 2.43 -15.53 -43.73
N LYS A 7 1.59 -14.82 -42.97
CA LYS A 7 1.72 -14.71 -41.50
C LYS A 7 1.83 -16.11 -40.90
N LEU A 8 2.87 -16.34 -40.08
CA LEU A 8 3.08 -17.63 -39.42
C LEU A 8 1.83 -18.04 -38.62
N PRO A 9 1.34 -19.28 -38.74
CA PRO A 9 0.21 -19.79 -37.95
C PRO A 9 0.45 -19.66 -36.45
N GLU A 10 -0.60 -19.43 -35.66
CA GLU A 10 -0.48 -19.18 -34.22
C GLU A 10 0.15 -20.37 -33.48
N GLY A 11 -0.18 -21.62 -33.85
CA GLY A 11 0.42 -22.81 -33.26
C GLY A 11 1.95 -22.89 -33.41
N LYS A 12 2.50 -22.42 -34.55
CA LYS A 12 3.95 -22.35 -34.74
C LYS A 12 4.60 -21.27 -33.86
N LYS A 13 3.89 -20.16 -33.57
CA LYS A 13 4.41 -19.11 -32.68
C LYS A 13 4.50 -19.58 -31.23
N ILE A 14 3.52 -20.38 -30.78
CA ILE A 14 3.52 -20.97 -29.45
C ILE A 14 4.70 -21.93 -29.30
N ALA A 15 4.89 -22.84 -30.27
CA ALA A 15 6.01 -23.78 -30.28
C ALA A 15 7.39 -23.07 -30.26
N ILE A 16 7.54 -21.97 -31.00
CA ILE A 16 8.75 -21.13 -30.95
C ILE A 16 9.00 -20.58 -29.54
N ALA A 17 7.96 -20.08 -28.88
CA ALA A 17 8.08 -19.50 -27.55
C ALA A 17 8.44 -20.55 -26.49
N GLU A 18 7.87 -21.75 -26.57
CA GLU A 18 8.16 -22.88 -25.67
C GLU A 18 9.61 -23.36 -25.81
N ARG A 19 10.08 -23.60 -27.04
CA ARG A 19 11.46 -24.04 -27.28
C ARG A 19 12.50 -23.00 -26.88
N TYR A 20 12.18 -21.72 -27.09
CA TYR A 20 13.00 -20.63 -26.57
C TYR A 20 13.08 -20.64 -25.03
N THR A 21 11.98 -20.94 -24.33
CA THR A 21 12.01 -21.08 -22.87
C THR A 21 12.78 -22.30 -22.38
N CYS A 22 12.89 -23.35 -23.21
CA CYS A 22 13.74 -24.52 -22.96
C CYS A 22 15.24 -24.27 -23.23
N GLY A 23 15.64 -23.04 -23.57
CA GLY A 23 17.04 -22.64 -23.71
C GLY A 23 17.59 -22.67 -25.14
N GLU A 24 16.75 -22.94 -26.14
CA GLU A 24 17.20 -22.89 -27.53
C GLU A 24 17.48 -21.45 -28.01
N SER A 25 18.54 -21.30 -28.81
CA SER A 25 18.95 -19.99 -29.31
C SER A 25 17.98 -19.45 -30.36
N MET A 26 17.75 -18.13 -30.37
CA MET A 26 16.87 -17.49 -31.37
C MET A 26 17.38 -17.68 -32.81
N LYS A 27 18.70 -17.86 -33.01
CA LYS A 27 19.29 -18.12 -34.32
C LYS A 27 18.93 -19.52 -34.84
N THR A 28 18.90 -20.50 -33.93
CA THR A 28 18.48 -21.88 -34.24
C THR A 28 17.00 -21.90 -34.65
N LEU A 29 16.14 -21.28 -33.84
CA LEU A 29 14.70 -21.20 -34.10
C LEU A 29 14.38 -20.39 -35.37
N ALA A 30 15.11 -19.31 -35.65
CA ALA A 30 14.96 -18.52 -36.87
C ALA A 30 15.26 -19.36 -38.13
N ARG A 31 16.31 -20.18 -38.09
CA ARG A 31 16.68 -21.07 -39.20
C ARG A 31 15.63 -22.16 -39.41
N GLU A 32 15.14 -22.77 -38.33
CA GLU A 32 14.21 -23.89 -38.40
C GLU A 32 12.79 -23.48 -38.82
N PHE A 33 12.31 -22.33 -38.34
CA PHE A 33 10.99 -21.82 -38.68
C PHE A 33 11.00 -20.89 -39.89
N GLU A 34 12.13 -20.77 -40.59
CA GLU A 34 12.33 -19.94 -41.78
C GLU A 34 11.86 -18.48 -41.60
N VAL A 35 12.15 -17.91 -40.43
CA VAL A 35 11.77 -16.54 -40.08
C VAL A 35 12.99 -15.77 -39.59
N CYS A 36 12.96 -14.44 -39.75
CA CYS A 36 14.04 -13.62 -39.22
C CYS A 36 14.06 -13.64 -37.68
N VAL A 37 15.24 -13.48 -37.09
CA VAL A 37 15.45 -13.43 -35.63
C VAL A 37 14.58 -12.36 -34.97
N ALA A 38 14.33 -11.23 -35.65
CA ALA A 38 13.45 -10.17 -35.16
C ALA A 38 11.99 -10.65 -35.01
N SER A 39 11.52 -11.54 -35.88
CA SER A 39 10.18 -12.14 -35.79
C SER A 39 10.08 -13.10 -34.62
N ILE A 40 11.12 -13.93 -34.40
CA ILE A 40 11.23 -14.79 -33.21
C ILE A 40 11.14 -13.95 -31.93
N ALA A 41 11.96 -12.89 -31.83
CA ALA A 41 11.96 -11.99 -30.69
C ALA A 41 10.57 -11.35 -30.45
N LYS A 42 9.87 -10.97 -31.53
CA LYS A 42 8.51 -10.42 -31.46
C LYS A 42 7.49 -11.46 -30.95
N TYR A 43 7.57 -12.71 -31.40
CA TYR A 43 6.68 -13.78 -30.95
C TYR A 43 6.92 -14.14 -29.48
N CYS A 44 8.18 -14.31 -29.07
CA CYS A 44 8.53 -14.58 -27.67
C CYS A 44 8.08 -13.43 -26.73
N ARG A 45 8.19 -12.17 -27.17
CA ARG A 45 7.68 -11.00 -26.40
C ARG A 45 6.16 -10.97 -26.31
N LYS A 46 5.45 -11.38 -27.37
CA LYS A 46 3.98 -11.38 -27.41
C LYS A 46 3.40 -12.50 -26.55
N GLU A 47 4.00 -13.69 -26.57
CA GLU A 47 3.57 -14.81 -25.71
C GLU A 47 3.87 -14.56 -24.23
N LYS A 48 5.00 -13.91 -23.89
CA LYS A 48 5.25 -13.43 -22.52
C LYS A 48 4.19 -12.44 -22.01
N ARG A 49 3.43 -11.78 -22.89
CA ARG A 49 2.36 -10.85 -22.52
C ARG A 49 0.97 -11.52 -22.49
N LYS A 50 0.81 -12.69 -23.12
CA LYS A 50 -0.45 -13.44 -23.21
C LYS A 50 -0.60 -14.50 -22.13
N LYS A 51 0.51 -15.06 -21.62
CA LYS A 51 0.46 -15.67 -20.29
C LYS A 51 0.01 -14.55 -19.35
N GLU A 52 -1.23 -14.64 -18.87
CA GLU A 52 -1.73 -13.78 -17.82
C GLU A 52 -0.62 -13.57 -16.79
N PRO A 53 -0.41 -12.35 -16.30
CA PRO A 53 0.46 -12.15 -15.17
C PRO A 53 -0.27 -12.77 -13.97
N PHE A 54 -0.20 -14.09 -13.83
CA PHE A 54 0.05 -14.63 -12.50
C PHE A 54 1.16 -13.76 -11.94
N PRO A 55 0.94 -13.12 -10.78
CA PRO A 55 1.90 -12.21 -10.25
C PRO A 55 3.18 -13.02 -10.17
N LEU A 56 4.14 -12.67 -11.03
CA LEU A 56 5.53 -12.83 -10.71
C LEU A 56 5.57 -12.22 -9.32
N GLN A 57 5.64 -13.07 -8.30
CA GLN A 57 6.25 -12.70 -7.04
C GLN A 57 7.59 -12.17 -7.49
N HIS A 58 7.62 -10.87 -7.78
CA HIS A 58 8.83 -10.14 -7.96
C HIS A 58 9.54 -10.50 -6.67
N ARG A 59 10.59 -11.32 -6.78
CA ARG A 59 11.71 -11.23 -5.86
C ARG A 59 12.12 -9.78 -5.98
N ASN A 60 11.42 -8.90 -5.27
CA ASN A 60 11.71 -7.50 -5.25
C ASN A 60 13.07 -7.50 -4.57
N THR A 61 14.13 -7.35 -5.35
CA THR A 61 15.46 -7.21 -4.79
C THR A 61 15.40 -6.04 -3.80
N PRO A 62 16.20 -6.05 -2.72
CA PRO A 62 16.17 -4.96 -1.73
C PRO A 62 16.31 -3.57 -2.38
N SER A 63 17.11 -3.47 -3.45
CA SER A 63 17.21 -2.25 -4.25
C SER A 63 15.92 -1.82 -4.97
N THR A 64 15.06 -2.76 -5.36
CA THR A 64 13.77 -2.46 -6.01
C THR A 64 12.74 -2.01 -4.98
N LEU A 65 12.71 -2.65 -3.80
CA LEU A 65 11.86 -2.23 -2.68
C LEU A 65 12.25 -0.84 -2.20
N PHE A 66 13.54 -0.56 -2.08
CA PHE A 66 14.03 0.77 -1.72
C PHE A 66 13.59 1.85 -2.71
N LYS A 67 13.67 1.58 -4.02
CA LYS A 67 13.19 2.54 -5.04
C LYS A 67 11.70 2.83 -4.88
N LYS A 68 10.89 1.80 -4.59
CA LYS A 68 9.45 1.97 -4.30
C LYS A 68 9.20 2.76 -3.02
N PHE A 69 10.00 2.54 -1.98
CA PHE A 69 9.96 3.33 -0.75
C PHE A 69 10.22 4.81 -1.06
N ALA A 70 11.34 5.14 -1.71
CA ALA A 70 11.70 6.52 -2.06
C ALA A 70 10.65 7.20 -2.96
N GLN A 71 10.05 6.45 -3.89
CA GLN A 71 8.95 6.95 -4.72
C GLN A 71 7.70 7.23 -3.89
N SER A 72 7.35 6.34 -2.97
CA SER A 72 6.19 6.47 -2.08
C SER A 72 6.33 7.68 -1.15
N VAL A 73 7.52 7.90 -0.58
CA VAL A 73 7.84 9.07 0.23
C VAL A 73 7.51 10.36 -0.52
N ARG A 74 8.05 10.54 -1.73
CA ARG A 74 7.79 11.73 -2.54
C ARG A 74 6.31 11.92 -2.86
N MET A 75 5.62 10.83 -3.20
CA MET A 75 4.18 10.89 -3.51
C MET A 75 3.33 11.28 -2.30
N ILE A 76 3.63 10.75 -1.10
CA ILE A 76 2.90 11.09 0.12
C ILE A 76 3.12 12.55 0.48
N LEU A 77 4.39 12.99 0.55
CA LEU A 77 4.72 14.39 0.86
C LEU A 77 4.08 15.38 -0.13
N TRP A 78 4.06 15.03 -1.42
CA TRP A 78 3.38 15.84 -2.44
C TRP A 78 1.86 15.90 -2.24
N ARG A 79 1.23 14.78 -1.87
CA ARG A 79 -0.23 14.69 -1.66
C ARG A 79 -0.68 15.39 -0.39
N GLU A 80 0.13 15.36 0.65
CA GLU A 80 -0.19 15.96 1.95
C GLU A 80 -0.21 17.49 1.87
N ASN A 81 0.62 18.08 1.01
CA ASN A 81 0.72 19.53 0.87
C ASN A 81 0.55 19.99 -0.59
N LYS A 82 -0.61 19.67 -1.18
CA LYS A 82 -0.93 19.95 -2.60
C LYS A 82 -0.79 21.43 -3.00
N VAL A 83 -0.94 22.35 -2.05
CA VAL A 83 -1.03 23.79 -2.34
C VAL A 83 0.35 24.45 -2.37
N ARG A 84 1.32 24.00 -1.57
CA ARG A 84 2.65 24.65 -1.49
C ARG A 84 3.85 23.73 -1.57
N LYS A 85 3.67 22.40 -1.59
CA LYS A 85 4.77 21.41 -1.61
C LYS A 85 5.82 21.57 -0.50
N LEU A 86 5.50 22.36 0.53
CA LEU A 86 6.45 22.77 1.57
C LEU A 86 7.10 21.56 2.25
N LEU A 87 6.33 20.49 2.50
CA LEU A 87 6.84 19.27 3.13
C LEU A 87 7.83 18.52 2.24
N LEU A 88 7.60 18.50 0.92
CA LEU A 88 8.55 17.87 0.00
C LEU A 88 9.85 18.67 -0.07
N GLU A 89 9.76 19.99 -0.13
CA GLU A 89 10.93 20.88 -0.14
C GLU A 89 11.73 20.77 1.17
N GLN A 90 11.06 20.76 2.32
CA GLN A 90 11.68 20.53 3.63
C GLN A 90 12.37 19.17 3.69
N TRP A 91 11.73 18.12 3.19
CA TRP A 91 12.33 16.78 3.14
C TRP A 91 13.54 16.74 2.20
N GLU A 92 13.49 17.40 1.05
CA GLU A 92 14.62 17.47 0.12
C GLU A 92 15.81 18.23 0.70
N ALA A 93 15.56 19.35 1.39
CA ALA A 93 16.57 20.10 2.12
C ALA A 93 17.20 19.24 3.22
N ARG A 94 16.37 18.58 4.04
CA ARG A 94 16.84 17.70 5.12
C ARG A 94 17.70 16.54 4.61
N LYS A 95 17.26 15.91 3.51
CA LYS A 95 18.03 14.86 2.83
C LYS A 95 19.38 15.39 2.31
N LEU A 96 19.43 16.62 1.81
CA LEU A 96 20.68 17.23 1.33
C LEU A 96 21.64 17.49 2.49
N GLU A 97 21.17 18.09 3.60
CA GLU A 97 21.97 18.31 4.81
C GLU A 97 22.60 17.00 5.33
N LEU A 98 21.80 15.93 5.41
CA LEU A 98 22.26 14.62 5.87
C LEU A 98 23.32 14.01 4.94
N LYS A 99 23.19 14.25 3.64
CA LYS A 99 24.16 13.80 2.63
C LYS A 99 25.47 14.60 2.71
N GLU A 100 25.39 15.90 2.93
CA GLU A 100 26.55 16.75 3.21
C GLU A 100 27.24 16.37 4.53
N GLY A 101 26.46 15.87 5.50
CA GLY A 101 26.95 15.24 6.73
C GLY A 101 27.62 13.87 6.56
N GLY A 102 27.79 13.38 5.33
CA GLY A 102 28.54 12.15 5.02
C GLY A 102 27.71 10.87 4.90
N LEU A 103 26.38 10.95 5.01
CA LEU A 103 25.52 9.79 4.78
C LEU A 103 25.39 9.45 3.29
N THR A 104 25.26 8.16 2.97
CA THR A 104 24.91 7.75 1.60
C THR A 104 23.52 8.26 1.21
N ASP A 105 23.27 8.39 -0.10
CA ASP A 105 21.96 8.87 -0.59
C ASP A 105 20.79 8.04 -0.04
N LYS A 106 20.97 6.73 0.13
CA LYS A 106 19.96 5.84 0.69
C LYS A 106 19.73 6.08 2.18
N GLN A 107 20.81 6.22 2.96
CA GLN A 107 20.73 6.52 4.39
C GLN A 107 20.10 7.89 4.64
N ALA A 108 20.47 8.89 3.84
CA ALA A 108 19.89 10.23 3.93
C ALA A 108 18.39 10.21 3.64
N ILE A 109 17.93 9.44 2.65
CA ILE A 109 16.49 9.26 2.36
C ILE A 109 15.76 8.65 3.56
N VAL A 110 16.29 7.58 4.16
CA VAL A 110 15.65 6.90 5.30
C VAL A 110 15.61 7.83 6.51
N MET A 111 16.74 8.43 6.89
CA MET A 111 16.84 9.35 8.02
C MET A 111 15.95 10.58 7.85
N ALA A 112 15.97 11.24 6.68
CA ALA A 112 15.11 12.39 6.41
C ALA A 112 13.63 12.03 6.48
N SER A 113 13.26 10.79 6.14
CA SER A 113 11.87 10.35 6.17
C SER A 113 11.34 10.09 7.58
N LYS A 114 12.21 9.87 8.58
CA LYS A 114 11.80 9.68 9.98
C LYS A 114 11.25 10.96 10.61
N ASP A 115 11.74 12.12 10.17
CA ASP A 115 11.34 13.45 10.67
C ASP A 115 9.87 13.80 10.30
N PHE A 116 9.20 12.99 9.47
CA PHE A 116 7.84 13.26 8.97
C PHE A 116 6.86 12.16 9.39
N HIS A 117 5.94 12.47 10.32
CA HIS A 117 4.94 11.53 10.84
C HIS A 117 4.09 10.85 9.76
N CYS A 118 3.73 11.57 8.69
CA CYS A 118 2.93 11.02 7.59
C CYS A 118 3.65 9.90 6.81
N LEU A 119 4.97 9.75 6.98
CA LEU A 119 5.78 8.72 6.33
C LEU A 119 6.02 7.50 7.22
N HIS A 120 5.78 7.57 8.53
CA HIS A 120 6.03 6.47 9.47
C HIS A 120 5.38 5.14 9.04
N PRO A 121 4.14 5.11 8.50
CA PRO A 121 3.55 3.85 8.02
C PRO A 121 4.30 3.17 6.88
N LEU A 122 5.19 3.88 6.15
CA LEU A 122 6.00 3.27 5.09
C LEU A 122 7.11 2.38 5.66
N PHE A 123 7.62 2.66 6.86
CA PHE A 123 8.70 1.88 7.46
C PHE A 123 8.26 0.46 7.82
N LEU A 124 6.97 0.26 8.09
CA LEU A 124 6.35 -1.05 8.25
C LEU A 124 6.21 -1.82 6.94
N GLN A 125 6.05 -1.12 5.82
CA GLN A 125 5.74 -1.72 4.51
C GLN A 125 6.98 -2.11 3.71
N TYR A 126 8.11 -1.44 3.96
CA TYR A 126 9.33 -1.61 3.19
C TYR A 126 10.51 -1.99 4.10
N PRO A 127 11.29 -3.03 3.76
CA PRO A 127 12.48 -3.42 4.52
C PRO A 127 13.62 -2.44 4.25
N VAL A 128 13.62 -1.30 4.95
CA VAL A 128 14.61 -0.23 4.80
C VAL A 128 15.66 -0.21 5.92
N ASN A 129 15.56 -1.12 6.89
CA ASN A 129 16.41 -1.19 8.08
C ASN A 129 17.90 -1.31 7.73
N GLU A 130 18.23 -1.99 6.61
CA GLU A 130 19.62 -2.10 6.13
C GLU A 130 20.26 -0.76 5.73
N PHE A 131 19.44 0.27 5.48
CA PHE A 131 19.86 1.61 5.11
C PHE A 131 19.71 2.61 6.25
N ASP A 132 19.36 2.16 7.45
CA ASP A 132 19.16 3.02 8.61
C ASP A 132 20.43 3.07 9.47
N PRO A 133 21.18 4.18 9.46
CA PRO A 133 22.40 4.29 10.26
C PRO A 133 22.11 4.44 11.76
N ASN A 134 20.88 4.78 12.15
CA ASN A 134 20.49 4.99 13.54
C ASN A 134 19.03 4.54 13.78
N PRO A 135 18.78 3.22 13.90
CA PRO A 135 17.43 2.68 14.07
C PRO A 135 16.73 3.24 15.31
N ASP A 136 17.45 3.38 16.42
CA ASP A 136 16.90 3.78 17.72
C ASP A 136 16.58 5.28 17.83
N SER A 137 16.93 6.09 16.83
CA SER A 137 16.68 7.54 16.85
C SER A 137 15.19 7.92 16.98
N HIS A 138 14.28 7.04 16.55
CA HIS A 138 12.84 7.30 16.53
C HIS A 138 12.10 6.05 17.06
N PRO A 139 12.02 5.88 18.39
CA PRO A 139 11.50 4.64 19.00
C PRO A 139 10.01 4.38 18.73
N HIS A 140 9.28 5.39 18.23
CA HIS A 140 7.87 5.30 17.84
C HIS A 140 7.67 4.81 16.39
N ILE A 141 8.75 4.72 15.59
CA ILE A 141 8.68 4.22 14.22
C ILE A 141 8.91 2.72 14.25
N HIS A 142 7.84 1.96 14.01
CA HIS A 142 7.92 0.51 13.87
C HIS A 142 8.49 0.13 12.51
N MET A 143 9.52 -0.71 12.52
CA MET A 143 10.23 -1.12 11.31
C MET A 143 9.64 -2.42 10.74
N HIS A 144 9.79 -2.60 9.41
CA HIS A 144 9.32 -3.80 8.73
C HIS A 144 9.92 -5.07 9.36
N GLY A 145 9.06 -5.99 9.77
CA GLY A 145 9.44 -7.26 10.39
C GLY A 145 9.67 -7.20 11.90
N GLU A 146 9.50 -6.04 12.54
CA GLU A 146 9.42 -5.98 14.00
C GLU A 146 8.08 -6.54 14.48
N GLU A 147 8.15 -7.42 15.48
CA GLU A 147 6.95 -7.81 16.23
C GLU A 147 6.40 -6.58 16.93
N ILE A 148 5.16 -6.24 16.61
CA ILE A 148 4.45 -5.17 17.30
C ILE A 148 4.33 -5.61 18.75
N LYS A 149 5.09 -4.96 19.65
CA LYS A 149 5.01 -5.20 21.09
C LYS A 149 3.59 -4.84 21.52
N LEU A 150 2.80 -5.87 21.77
CA LEU A 150 1.50 -5.76 22.39
C LEU A 150 1.78 -5.41 23.86
N ASP A 151 1.39 -4.22 24.32
CA ASP A 151 1.63 -3.73 25.69
C ASP A 151 0.81 -4.53 26.73
N GLY A 152 1.07 -5.83 26.87
CA GLY A 152 0.27 -6.74 27.70
C GLY A 152 -1.11 -7.07 27.12
N ILE A 153 -1.31 -6.83 25.82
CA ILE A 153 -2.59 -7.08 25.12
C ILE A 153 -2.50 -8.43 24.42
N GLU A 154 -3.43 -9.33 24.68
CA GLU A 154 -3.46 -10.63 24.00
C GLU A 154 -4.01 -10.47 22.58
N CYS A 155 -3.34 -11.06 21.58
CA CYS A 155 -3.81 -11.08 20.20
C CYS A 155 -4.52 -12.39 19.91
N ASP A 156 -5.78 -12.31 19.47
CA ASP A 156 -6.62 -13.49 19.20
C ASP A 156 -6.44 -14.05 17.76
N GLU A 157 -5.56 -13.45 16.95
CA GLU A 157 -5.24 -13.83 15.55
C GLU A 157 -6.44 -14.01 14.60
N HIS A 158 -7.55 -13.31 14.84
CA HIS A 158 -8.72 -13.31 13.96
C HIS A 158 -8.50 -12.45 12.70
N GLU A 159 -8.69 -13.07 11.53
CA GLU A 159 -8.74 -12.36 10.26
C GLU A 159 -10.02 -11.51 10.19
N LEU A 160 -9.84 -10.20 10.21
CA LEU A 160 -10.89 -9.21 10.01
C LEU A 160 -10.58 -8.41 8.75
N THR A 161 -11.64 -7.93 8.09
CA THR A 161 -11.48 -6.98 6.99
C THR A 161 -10.89 -5.67 7.50
N HIS A 162 -10.26 -4.89 6.60
CA HIS A 162 -9.69 -3.59 6.95
C HIS A 162 -10.71 -2.64 7.62
N ALA A 163 -11.98 -2.70 7.19
CA ALA A 163 -13.04 -1.87 7.77
C ALA A 163 -13.40 -2.30 9.19
N GLU A 164 -13.45 -3.61 9.45
CA GLU A 164 -13.69 -4.16 10.79
C GLU A 164 -12.53 -3.86 11.74
N ASN A 165 -11.28 -3.97 11.25
CA ASN A 165 -10.09 -3.56 12.01
C ASN A 165 -10.14 -2.07 12.40
N PHE A 166 -10.56 -1.21 11.47
CA PHE A 166 -10.76 0.22 11.74
C PHE A 166 -11.86 0.47 12.76
N GLN A 167 -13.00 -0.20 12.62
CA GLN A 167 -14.13 -0.05 13.55
C GLN A 167 -13.76 -0.50 14.97
N TRP A 168 -13.05 -1.63 15.09
CA TRP A 168 -12.55 -2.12 16.36
C TRP A 168 -11.59 -1.10 17.00
N ALA A 169 -10.63 -0.61 16.23
CA ALA A 169 -9.66 0.38 16.69
C ALA A 169 -10.33 1.66 17.20
N MET A 170 -11.34 2.15 16.48
CA MET A 170 -12.16 3.30 16.87
C MET A 170 -12.87 3.09 18.21
N ASN A 171 -13.52 1.94 18.36
CA ASN A 171 -14.24 1.61 19.58
C ASN A 171 -13.27 1.49 20.77
N ALA A 172 -12.14 0.80 20.57
CA ALA A 172 -11.10 0.64 21.58
C ALA A 172 -10.46 1.98 21.99
N ALA A 173 -10.15 2.85 21.02
CA ALA A 173 -9.62 4.18 21.29
C ALA A 173 -10.64 5.04 22.06
N GLY A 174 -11.93 4.97 21.69
CA GLY A 174 -12.99 5.66 22.42
C GLY A 174 -13.13 5.20 23.87
N ILE A 175 -12.99 3.89 24.13
CA ILE A 175 -12.94 3.36 25.51
C ILE A 175 -11.71 3.89 26.24
N TYR A 176 -10.53 3.87 25.60
CA TYR A 176 -9.30 4.39 26.20
C TYR A 176 -9.40 5.89 26.54
N PHE A 177 -10.00 6.72 25.68
CA PHE A 177 -10.15 8.14 25.97
C PHE A 177 -11.06 8.42 27.18
N ARG A 178 -12.09 7.58 27.38
CA ARG A 178 -13.03 7.68 28.52
C ARG A 178 -12.46 7.10 29.82
N MET A 179 -11.92 5.89 29.75
CA MET A 179 -11.54 5.10 30.92
C MET A 179 -10.05 5.16 31.24
N LYS A 180 -9.21 5.62 30.31
CA LYS A 180 -7.74 5.59 30.38
C LYS A 180 -7.16 4.18 30.55
N GLU A 181 -7.93 3.16 30.17
CA GLU A 181 -7.52 1.77 30.21
C GLU A 181 -7.36 1.22 28.78
N PRO A 182 -6.22 0.57 28.45
CA PRO A 182 -6.04 -0.08 27.17
C PRO A 182 -6.88 -1.36 27.05
N PRO A 183 -7.26 -1.77 25.83
CA PRO A 183 -8.02 -3.00 25.63
C PRO A 183 -7.18 -4.21 26.04
N LYS A 184 -7.78 -5.18 26.75
CA LYS A 184 -7.06 -6.38 27.20
C LYS A 184 -6.74 -7.37 26.08
N LYS A 185 -7.53 -7.34 25.01
CA LYS A 185 -7.41 -8.23 23.84
C LYS A 185 -7.56 -7.44 22.55
N CYS A 186 -6.88 -7.86 21.50
CA CYS A 186 -7.06 -7.35 20.14
C CYS A 186 -7.30 -8.50 19.15
N PRO A 187 -8.11 -8.28 18.11
CA PRO A 187 -8.43 -9.35 17.16
C PRO A 187 -7.22 -9.72 16.29
N ASN A 188 -6.43 -8.74 15.84
CA ASN A 188 -5.18 -8.98 15.12
C ASN A 188 -4.23 -7.78 15.26
N ASN A 189 -3.01 -7.96 14.79
CA ASN A 189 -1.95 -6.94 14.82
C ASN A 189 -2.32 -5.67 14.04
N SER A 190 -3.10 -5.78 12.96
CA SER A 190 -3.54 -4.62 12.18
C SER A 190 -4.52 -3.76 12.96
N ALA A 191 -5.49 -4.38 13.64
CA ALA A 191 -6.44 -3.67 14.50
C ALA A 191 -5.74 -2.95 15.66
N TYR A 192 -4.77 -3.60 16.29
CA TYR A 192 -3.98 -2.99 17.36
C TYR A 192 -3.14 -1.79 16.89
N PHE A 193 -2.51 -1.91 15.71
CA PHE A 193 -1.78 -0.79 15.11
C PHE A 193 -2.69 0.41 14.85
N LEU A 194 -3.89 0.17 14.31
CA LEU A 194 -4.88 1.23 14.08
C LEU A 194 -5.34 1.86 15.40
N TYR A 195 -5.50 1.07 16.47
CA TYR A 195 -5.83 1.57 17.80
C TYR A 195 -4.75 2.51 18.35
N ARG A 196 -3.46 2.13 18.25
CA ARG A 196 -2.33 3.00 18.61
C ARG A 196 -2.38 4.31 17.84
N GLN A 197 -2.54 4.24 16.52
CA GLN A 197 -2.64 5.42 15.66
C GLN A 197 -3.81 6.34 16.05
N ALA A 198 -4.95 5.75 16.43
CA ALA A 198 -6.11 6.49 16.88
C ALA A 198 -5.89 7.22 18.23
N ILE A 199 -5.02 6.68 19.10
CA ILE A 199 -4.64 7.34 20.35
C ILE A 199 -3.62 8.44 20.11
N ASP A 200 -2.60 8.16 19.29
CA ASP A 200 -1.48 9.06 19.07
C ASP A 200 -1.89 10.28 18.22
N ASP A 201 -2.72 10.08 17.20
CA ASP A 201 -3.20 11.14 16.30
C ASP A 201 -4.68 10.93 15.92
N GLY A 202 -5.56 11.07 16.92
CA GLY A 202 -7.00 10.85 16.78
C GLY A 202 -7.66 11.77 15.73
N ASN A 203 -7.19 13.01 15.57
CA ASN A 203 -7.77 13.96 14.61
C ASN A 203 -7.53 13.51 13.16
N THR A 204 -6.28 13.16 12.82
CA THR A 204 -5.96 12.66 11.48
C THR A 204 -6.58 11.30 11.23
N PHE A 205 -6.65 10.44 12.26
CA PHE A 205 -7.27 9.13 12.19
C PHE A 205 -8.77 9.23 11.88
N MET A 206 -9.50 10.12 12.56
CA MET A 206 -10.93 10.37 12.33
C MET A 206 -11.22 10.91 10.92
N ALA A 207 -10.39 11.82 10.42
CA ALA A 207 -10.54 12.35 9.06
C ALA A 207 -10.41 11.23 8.00
N LYS A 208 -9.45 10.31 8.18
CA LYS A 208 -9.30 9.13 7.31
C LYS A 208 -10.49 8.19 7.39
N TYR A 209 -11.04 7.98 8.59
CA TYR A 209 -12.23 7.15 8.79
C TYR A 209 -13.46 7.71 8.07
N GLN A 210 -13.71 9.02 8.22
CA GLN A 210 -14.81 9.70 7.53
C GLN A 210 -14.68 9.58 6.01
N GLN A 211 -13.46 9.74 5.48
CA GLN A 211 -13.19 9.57 4.06
C GLN A 211 -13.46 8.13 3.58
N MET A 212 -13.02 7.12 4.34
CA MET A 212 -13.28 5.70 4.02
C MET A 212 -14.79 5.38 3.98
N MET A 213 -15.56 5.91 4.94
CA MET A 213 -17.01 5.72 4.98
C MET A 213 -17.72 6.42 3.81
N LEU A 214 -17.26 7.62 3.44
CA LEU A 214 -17.76 8.33 2.26
C LEU A 214 -17.45 7.58 0.96
N ASP A 215 -16.26 6.99 0.84
CA ASP A 215 -15.87 6.22 -0.35
C ASP A 215 -16.66 4.91 -0.47
N LYS A 216 -16.95 4.24 0.66
CA LYS A 216 -17.89 3.10 0.70
C LYS A 216 -19.31 3.50 0.30
N ALA A 217 -19.78 4.67 0.74
CA ALA A 217 -21.09 5.18 0.38
C ALA A 217 -21.19 5.54 -1.12
N LYS A 218 -20.07 5.98 -1.72
CA LYS A 218 -20.00 6.34 -3.16
C LYS A 218 -19.84 5.15 -4.09
N ASN A 219 -19.14 4.09 -3.67
CA ASN A 219 -18.95 2.86 -4.43
C ASN A 219 -19.45 1.64 -3.62
N PRO A 220 -20.77 1.49 -3.44
CA PRO A 220 -21.32 0.33 -2.76
C PRO A 220 -21.07 -0.92 -3.62
N ASN A 221 -20.49 -1.96 -3.02
CA ASN A 221 -20.49 -3.29 -3.62
C ASN A 221 -21.94 -3.71 -3.90
N PRO A 222 -22.23 -4.39 -5.03
CA PRO A 222 -23.59 -4.73 -5.44
C PRO A 222 -24.31 -5.75 -4.52
N GLY A 223 -23.71 -6.17 -3.40
CA GLY A 223 -24.30 -7.10 -2.43
C GLY A 223 -24.89 -6.47 -1.17
N ASP A 224 -24.82 -5.15 -1.00
CA ASP A 224 -25.02 -4.48 0.31
C ASP A 224 -26.29 -3.61 0.38
N GLU A 225 -27.41 -4.09 -0.20
CA GLU A 225 -28.67 -3.33 -0.20
C GLU A 225 -29.39 -3.28 1.16
N SER A 226 -29.10 -4.20 2.09
CA SER A 226 -29.72 -4.20 3.43
C SER A 226 -29.20 -3.03 4.30
N ILE A 227 -27.93 -2.64 4.13
CA ILE A 227 -27.30 -1.53 4.86
C ILE A 227 -27.92 -0.19 4.43
N LYS A 228 -28.38 -0.05 3.18
CA LYS A 228 -29.06 1.16 2.70
C LYS A 228 -30.38 1.44 3.42
N ARG A 229 -31.14 0.41 3.84
CA ARG A 229 -32.39 0.63 4.60
C ARG A 229 -32.11 1.00 6.04
N GLY A 230 -31.22 0.25 6.71
CA GLY A 230 -30.88 0.50 8.11
C GLY A 230 -30.27 1.89 8.32
N ALA A 231 -29.28 2.27 7.50
CA ALA A 231 -28.61 3.56 7.64
C ALA A 231 -29.53 4.75 7.30
N ARG A 232 -30.46 4.60 6.35
CA ARG A 232 -31.45 5.66 6.06
C ARG A 232 -32.48 5.80 7.18
N GLN A 233 -32.99 4.69 7.72
CA GLN A 233 -33.93 4.72 8.84
C GLN A 233 -33.31 5.34 10.09
N SER A 234 -32.07 4.98 10.44
CA SER A 234 -31.40 5.57 11.61
C SER A 234 -31.11 7.07 11.44
N ILE A 235 -30.78 7.54 10.22
CA ILE A 235 -30.58 8.98 9.97
C ILE A 235 -31.92 9.72 10.06
N GLU A 236 -32.99 9.14 9.55
CA GLU A 236 -34.33 9.74 9.57
C GLU A 236 -34.91 9.79 11.00
N GLU A 237 -34.67 8.75 11.81
CA GLU A 237 -34.99 8.74 13.25
C GLU A 237 -34.19 9.79 14.03
N ILE A 238 -32.88 9.94 13.77
CA ILE A 238 -32.05 10.96 14.43
C ILE A 238 -32.52 12.36 14.04
N SER A 239 -32.83 12.61 12.78
CA SER A 239 -33.39 13.90 12.34
C SER A 239 -34.74 14.18 12.99
N SER A 240 -35.63 13.19 13.06
CA SER A 240 -36.93 13.35 13.71
C SER A 240 -36.83 13.63 15.21
N MET A 241 -35.84 13.05 15.91
CA MET A 241 -35.57 13.32 17.33
C MET A 241 -34.96 14.71 17.56
N LEU A 242 -34.15 15.21 16.61
CA LEU A 242 -33.58 16.56 16.68
C LEU A 242 -34.63 17.64 16.41
N ASP A 243 -35.57 17.39 15.50
CA ASP A 243 -36.67 18.31 15.21
C ASP A 243 -37.60 18.45 16.43
N THR A 244 -37.86 17.37 17.16
CA THR A 244 -38.68 17.41 18.38
C THR A 244 -37.99 18.16 19.53
N LEU A 245 -36.65 18.11 19.61
CA LEU A 245 -35.88 18.87 20.61
C LEU A 245 -35.77 20.37 20.28
N GLY A 246 -35.95 20.75 19.02
CA GLY A 246 -35.95 22.15 18.58
C GLY A 246 -37.27 22.89 18.81
N GLU A 247 -38.38 22.16 19.03
CA GLU A 247 -39.71 22.74 19.28
C GLU A 247 -40.02 22.98 20.77
N GLU A 248 -39.16 22.51 21.70
CA GLU A 248 -39.32 22.71 23.16
C GLU A 248 -38.57 23.94 23.73
N THR A 249 -38.08 24.85 22.88
CA THR A 249 -37.48 26.15 23.29
C THR A 249 -38.18 27.34 22.65
#